data_AF-A0A2E3WNZ0-F1
#
_entry.id   AF-A0A2E3WNZ0-F1
#
_cell.length_a   1.000
_cell.length_b   1.000
_cell.length_c   1.000
_cell.angle_alpha   90.00
_cell.angle_beta   90.00
_cell.angle_gamma   90.00
#
_symmetry.space_group_name_H-M   'P 1'
#
loop_
_entity.id
_entity.type
_entity.pdbx_description
1 polymer ?
#
loop_
_entity_poly.entity_id
_entity_poly.type
_entity_poly.pdbx_seq_one_letter_code
_entity_poly.pdbx_strand_id
1 'polypeptide(L)' 'MVITTRNFRELTEQVAASLGHHNLRILTVDHPLGGTSTEIVHQWADNAVEETIHLLTGR' A
#
# COMPACT_ATOMS: atom_id res chain seq x y z
N MET A 1 -3.18 -10.37 -1.62
CA MET A 1 -3.00 -8.91 -1.47
C MET A 1 -1.82 -8.69 -0.55
N VAL A 2 -0.94 -7.76 -0.88
CA VAL A 2 0.23 -7.40 -0.07
C VAL A 2 0.13 -5.92 0.28
N ILE A 3 0.52 -5.56 1.50
CA ILE A 3 0.60 -4.17 1.96
C ILE A 3 2.08 -3.82 2.06
N THR A 4 2.47 -2.70 1.47
CA THR A 4 3.84 -2.21 1.50
C THR A 4 3.86 -0.71 1.74
N THR A 5 4.95 -0.20 2.31
CA THR A 5 5.10 1.25 2.39
C THR A 5 5.70 1.78 1.09
N ARG A 6 5.44 3.04 0.76
CA ARG A 6 5.86 3.67 -0.51
C ARG A 6 7.30 3.36 -0.92
N ASN A 7 8.24 3.41 0.02
CA ASN A 7 9.66 3.22 -0.24
C ASN A 7 10.05 1.76 -0.57
N PHE A 8 9.20 0.79 -0.24
CA PHE A 8 9.46 -0.64 -0.46
C PHE A 8 8.67 -1.23 -1.64
N ARG A 9 7.96 -0.39 -2.41
CA ARG A 9 7.11 -0.87 -3.51
C ARG A 9 7.90 -1.66 -4.56
N GLU A 10 9.02 -1.14 -5.05
CA GLU A 10 9.83 -1.82 -6.06
C GLU A 10 10.35 -3.18 -5.58
N LEU A 11 10.81 -3.25 -4.33
CA LEU A 11 11.24 -4.50 -3.71
C LEU A 11 10.08 -5.49 -3.60
N THR A 12 8.89 -5.00 -3.27
CA THR A 12 7.67 -5.83 -3.19
C THR A 12 7.31 -6.41 -4.56
N GLU A 13 7.40 -5.61 -5.63
CA GLU A 13 7.15 -6.05 -7.00
C GLU A 13 8.19 -7.09 -7.47
N GLN A 14 9.47 -6.88 -7.15
CA GLN A 14 10.54 -7.84 -7.46
C GLN A 14 10.35 -9.19 -6.75
N VAL A 15 9.98 -9.16 -5.47
CA VAL A 15 9.70 -10.37 -4.69
C VAL A 15 8.42 -11.06 -5.20
N ALA A 16 7.38 -10.31 -5.54
CA ALA A 16 6.18 -10.88 -6.13
C ALA A 16 6.48 -11.59 -7.46
N ALA A 17 7.30 -10.97 -8.32
CA ALA A 17 7.72 -11.55 -9.58
C ALA A 17 8.58 -12.82 -9.38
N SER A 18 9.53 -12.81 -8.44
CA SER A 18 10.39 -13.98 -8.18
C SER A 18 9.63 -15.19 -7.64
N LEU A 19 8.50 -14.94 -6.95
CA LEU A 19 7.59 -15.98 -6.46
C LEU A 19 6.53 -16.40 -7.49
N GLY A 20 6.57 -15.88 -8.73
CA GLY A 20 5.63 -16.21 -9.80
C GLY A 20 4.24 -15.58 -9.65
N HIS A 21 4.11 -14.53 -8.83
CA HIS A 21 2.84 -13.84 -8.59
C HIS A 21 2.76 -12.51 -9.36
N HIS A 22 2.48 -12.59 -10.66
CA HIS A 22 2.45 -11.41 -11.54
C HIS A 22 1.20 -10.53 -11.40
N ASN A 23 0.11 -11.05 -10.81
CA ASN A 23 -1.18 -10.34 -10.67
C ASN A 23 -1.52 -10.03 -9.21
N LEU A 24 -0.50 -9.77 -8.39
CA LEU A 24 -0.69 -9.47 -6.97
C LEU A 24 -1.25 -8.05 -6.81
N ARG A 25 -2.38 -7.93 -6.10
CA ARG A 25 -2.90 -6.63 -5.64
C ARG A 25 -1.99 -6.11 -4.54
N ILE A 26 -1.29 -5.00 -4.79
CA ILE A 26 -0.35 -4.36 -3.87
C ILE A 26 -0.96 -3.04 -3.39
N LEU A 27 -1.30 -2.96 -2.10
CA LEU A 27 -1.69 -1.73 -1.44
C LEU A 27 -0.42 -1.01 -0.97
N THR A 28 -0.22 0.22 -1.43
CA THR A 28 0.88 1.08 -0.99
C THR A 28 0.38 2.08 0.03
N VAL A 29 0.98 2.11 1.22
CA VAL A 29 0.63 3.05 2.29
C VAL A 29 1.79 3.97 2.64
N ASP A 30 1.50 5.13 3.21
CA ASP A 30 2.51 6.00 3.78
C ASP A 30 2.90 5.51 5.17
N HIS A 31 4.19 5.60 5.50
CA HIS A 31 4.71 5.20 6.81
C HIS A 31 4.81 6.44 7.72
N PRO A 32 4.08 6.47 8.85
CA PRO A 32 4.21 7.57 9.80
C PRO A 32 5.59 7.57 10.43
N LEU A 33 6.35 8.62 10.15
CA LEU A 33 7.57 8.92 10.87
C LEU A 33 7.23 9.65 12.17
N GLY A 34 8.10 9.54 13.18
CA GLY A 34 7.91 10.24 14.46
C GLY A 34 7.66 11.74 14.24
N GLY A 35 6.60 12.27 14.86
CA GLY A 35 6.17 13.66 14.69
C GLY A 35 5.14 13.89 13.57
N THR A 36 4.70 12.84 12.86
CA THR A 36 3.52 12.93 11.98
C THR A 36 2.28 13.25 12.80
N SER A 37 1.50 14.26 12.40
CA SER A 37 0.30 14.64 13.15
C SER A 37 -0.80 13.59 13.03
N THR A 38 -1.68 13.53 14.02
CA THR A 38 -2.83 12.61 14.06
C THR A 38 -3.74 12.80 12.85
N GLU A 39 -3.97 14.05 12.43
CA GLU A 39 -4.81 14.39 11.29
C GLU A 39 -4.26 13.81 10.00
N ILE A 40 -2.94 13.87 9.81
CA ILE A 40 -2.26 13.29 8.65
C ILE A 40 -2.37 11.76 8.66
N VAL A 41 -2.18 11.14 9.83
CA VAL A 41 -2.33 9.68 9.96
C VAL A 41 -3.75 9.24 9.62
N HIS A 42 -4.78 9.97 10.08
CA HIS A 42 -6.17 9.69 9.73
C HIS A 42 -6.41 9.82 8.23
N GLN A 43 -5.94 10.90 7.61
CA GLN A 43 -6.08 11.09 6.17
C GLN A 43 -5.41 9.96 5.37
N TRP A 44 -4.23 9.50 5.80
CA TRP A 44 -3.56 8.36 5.15
C TRP A 44 -4.31 7.04 5.34
N ALA A 45 -4.93 6.83 6.50
CA ALA A 45 -5.77 5.67 6.75
C ALA A 45 -7.00 5.68 5.83
N ASP A 46 -7.67 6.82 5.69
CA ASP A 46 -8.82 6.97 4.79
C ASP A 46 -8.43 6.68 3.33
N ASN A 47 -7.30 7.24 2.88
CA ASN A 47 -6.78 6.98 1.53
C ASN A 47 -6.44 5.50 1.30
N ALA A 48 -5.89 4.82 2.33
CA ALA A 48 -5.55 3.40 2.23
C ALA A 48 -6.80 2.51 2.14
N VAL A 49 -7.90 2.90 2.80
CA VAL A 49 -9.19 2.21 2.68
C VAL A 49 -9.76 2.39 1.29
N GLU A 50 -9.76 3.61 0.76
CA GLU A 50 -10.22 3.92 -0.59
C GLU A 50 -9.46 3.09 -1.65
N GLU A 51 -8.13 3.09 -1.57
CA GLU A 51 -7.28 2.30 -2.49
C GLU A 51 -7.52 0.79 -2.33
N THR A 52 -7.80 0.32 -1.11
CA THR A 52 -8.16 -1.09 -0.88
C THR A 52 -9.45 -1.45 -1.61
N ILE A 53 -10.48 -0.58 -1.52
CA ILE A 53 -11.74 -0.78 -2.24
C ILE A 53 -11.45 -0.85 -3.74
N HIS A 54 -10.70 0.12 -4.28
CA HIS A 54 -10.34 0.16 -5.69
C HIS A 54 -9.61 -1.09 -6.16
N LEU A 55 -8.62 -1.58 -5.39
CA LEU A 55 -7.91 -2.82 -5.70
C LEU A 55 -8.81 -4.05 -5.67
N LEU A 56 -9.82 -4.08 -4.80
CA LEU A 56 -10.73 -5.21 -4.67
C LEU A 56 -11.85 -5.22 -5.70
N THR A 57 -12.38 -4.04 -6.06
CA THR A 57 -13.56 -3.89 -6.92
C THR A 57 -13.25 -3.42 -8.34
N GLY A 58 -12.05 -2.90 -8.60
CA GLY A 58 -11.66 -2.31 -9.90
C GLY A 58 -12.45 -1.06 -10.26
N ARG A 59 -12.91 -0.30 -9.25
CA ARG A 59 -13.67 0.94 -9.37
C ARG A 59 -13.01 2.06 -8.59
#